data_AF-A0A3M1GHH9-F1
#
_entry.id   AF-A0A3M1GHH9-F1
#
_cell.length_a   1.000
_cell.length_b   1.000
_cell.length_c   1.000
_cell.angle_alpha   90.00
_cell.angle_beta   90.00
_cell.angle_gamma   90.00
#
_symmetry.space_group_name_H-M   'P 1'
#
loop_
_entity.id
_entity.type
_entity.pdbx_description
1 polymer ?
#
loop_
_entity_poly.entity_id
_entity_poly.type
_entity_poly.pdbx_seq_one_letter_code
_entity_poly.pdbx_strand_id
1 'polypeptide(L)' 'MIAGVRVKVCGLRSLVDAEAADAIGADYLGFIFH' A
#
# COMPACT_ATOMS: atom_id res chain seq x y z
N MET A 1 0.03 -9.91 2.32
CA MET A 1 1.22 -10.77 2.49
C MET A 1 1.65 -11.27 1.13
N ILE A 2 2.80 -10.78 0.65
CA ILE A 2 3.34 -11.11 -0.66
C ILE A 2 4.50 -12.08 -0.45
N ALA A 3 4.40 -13.29 -0.99
CA ALA A 3 5.42 -14.35 -0.84
C ALA A 3 5.82 -14.62 0.64
N GLY A 4 4.87 -14.56 1.57
CA GLY A 4 5.14 -14.78 3.00
C GLY A 4 5.70 -13.56 3.75
N VAL A 5 5.93 -12.44 3.07
CA VAL A 5 6.46 -11.20 3.65
C VAL A 5 5.34 -10.17 3.83
N ARG A 6 5.37 -9.45 4.96
CA ARG A 6 4.49 -8.29 5.17
C ARG A 6 5.04 -7.07 4.45
N VAL A 7 4.23 -6.47 3.59
CA VAL A 7 4.63 -5.36 2.71
C VAL A 7 3.81 -4.11 3.02
N LYS A 8 4.48 -2.97 3.19
CA LYS A 8 3.87 -1.65 3.33
C LYS A 8 4.12 -0.83 2.07
N VAL A 9 3.08 -0.19 1.54
CA VAL A 9 3.19 0.84 0.49
C VAL A 9 2.91 2.19 1.12
N CYS A 10 3.84 3.15 0.99
CA CYS A 10 3.81 4.43 1.71
C CYS A 10 3.80 5.61 0.73
N GLY A 11 3.29 6.77 1.18
CA GLY A 11 3.25 7.99 0.38
C GLY A 11 2.11 8.01 -0.64
N LEU A 12 1.03 7.27 -0.38
CA LEU A 12 -0.14 7.22 -1.24
C LEU A 12 -0.87 8.57 -1.22
N ARG A 13 -1.27 9.06 -2.41
CA ARG A 13 -1.94 10.36 -2.57
C ARG A 13 -3.22 10.29 -3.41
N SER A 14 -3.48 9.16 -4.06
CA SER A 14 -4.65 8.96 -4.91
C SER A 14 -5.35 7.65 -4.54
N LEU A 15 -6.65 7.57 -4.85
CA LEU A 15 -7.43 6.35 -4.70
C LEU A 15 -6.87 5.24 -5.61
N VAL A 16 -6.51 5.59 -6.84
CA VAL A 16 -5.98 4.64 -7.84
C VAL A 16 -4.69 3.95 -7.33
N ASP A 17 -3.78 4.69 -6.71
CA ASP A 17 -2.55 4.11 -6.15
C ASP A 17 -2.84 3.21 -4.94
N ALA A 18 -3.82 3.57 -4.13
CA ALA A 18 -4.23 2.77 -2.97
C ALA A 18 -4.91 1.46 -3.42
N GLU A 19 -5.78 1.52 -4.42
CA GLU A 19 -6.42 0.35 -5.03
C GLU A 19 -5.38 -0.57 -5.69
N ALA A 20 -4.39 0.00 -6.39
CA ALA A 20 -3.30 -0.79 -6.97
C ALA A 20 -2.45 -1.48 -5.88
N ALA A 21 -2.15 -0.79 -4.78
CA ALA A 21 -1.41 -1.35 -3.65
C ALA A 21 -2.20 -2.47 -2.95
N ASP A 22 -3.51 -2.32 -2.79
CA ASP A 22 -4.40 -3.36 -2.25
C ASP A 22 -4.47 -4.57 -3.20
N ALA A 23 -4.62 -4.35 -4.50
CA ALA A 23 -4.73 -5.41 -5.50
C ALA A 23 -3.49 -6.31 -5.59
N ILE A 24 -2.29 -5.78 -5.29
CA ILE A 24 -1.06 -6.58 -5.22
C ILE A 24 -0.86 -7.28 -3.86
N GLY A 25 -1.74 -7.04 -2.89
CA GLY A 25 -1.72 -7.69 -1.58
C GLY A 25 -0.83 -7.00 -0.54
N ALA A 26 -0.69 -5.67 -0.61
CA ALA A 26 -0.03 -4.89 0.43
C ALA A 26 -0.76 -5.05 1.78
N ASP A 27 0.01 -5.23 2.84
CA ASP A 27 -0.53 -5.41 4.20
C ASP A 27 -0.82 -4.07 4.88
N TYR A 28 -0.19 -2.99 4.41
CA TYR A 28 -0.34 -1.65 4.97
C TYR A 28 -0.31 -0.58 3.88
N LEU A 29 -1.25 0.36 3.98
CA LEU A 29 -1.33 1.56 3.15
C LEU A 29 -0.93 2.79 3.98
N GLY A 30 0.04 3.57 3.52
CA GLY A 30 0.62 4.69 4.26
C GLY A 30 0.40 6.05 3.61
N PHE A 31 -0.10 6.99 4.39
CA PHE A 31 -0.29 8.40 4.03
C PHE A 31 0.69 9.28 4.81
N ILE A 32 1.30 10.26 4.15
CA ILE A 32 2.23 11.21 4.76
C ILE A 32 1.52 12.55 4.94
N PHE A 33 1.52 13.09 6.16
CA PHE A 33 0.80 14.32 6.54
C PHE A 33 1.71 15.51 6.87
N HIS A 34 3.02 15.40 6.61
CA HIS A 34 4.01 16.45 6.81
C HIS A 34 4.54 16.94 5.46
#